data_AF-A0A1X7U160-F1
#
_entry.id   AF-A0A1X7U160-F1
#
_cell.length_a   1.000
_cell.length_b   1.000
_cell.length_c   1.000
_cell.angle_alpha   90.00
_cell.angle_beta   90.00
_cell.angle_gamma   90.00
#
_symmetry.space_group_name_H-M   'P 1'
#
loop_
_entity.id
_entity.type
_entity.pdbx_description
1 polymer ?
#
loop_
_entity_poly.entity_id
_entity_poly.type
_entity_poly.pdbx_seq_one_letter_code
_entity_poly.pdbx_strand_id
1 'polypeptide(L)'
;MITIRIALAIYVRSPAAYEALKSFDILQLQCRSTLQVFTGAFLHEPGASSSCIEKQVAEFVPHCQRTVLQGKKESMKDGVLIFDEVKVINRLMWNSRSQTLIGLSMTHEQMASIGDIFQTIDDESVLQTSHILQFL
;
A
#
# COMPACT_ATOMS: atom_id res chain seq x y z
N MET A 1 13.24 3.14 -19.52
CA MET A 1 13.01 2.68 -18.12
C MET A 1 13.57 3.64 -17.07
N ILE A 2 14.79 4.17 -17.22
CA ILE A 2 15.44 5.07 -16.24
C ILE A 2 14.63 6.34 -15.96
N THR A 3 14.02 6.95 -16.99
CA THR A 3 13.24 8.20 -16.88
C THR A 3 11.95 8.05 -16.06
N ILE A 4 11.27 6.89 -16.16
CA ILE A 4 10.06 6.60 -15.38
C ILE A 4 10.39 6.39 -13.89
N ARG A 5 11.52 5.73 -13.59
CA ARG A 5 11.95 5.52 -12.19
C ARG A 5 12.28 6.83 -11.49
N ILE A 6 12.94 7.76 -12.19
CA ILE A 6 13.23 9.11 -11.67
C ILE A 6 11.93 9.89 -11.45
N ALA A 7 11.05 9.92 -12.45
CA ALA A 7 9.75 10.57 -12.34
C ALA A 7 8.91 10.01 -11.17
N LEU A 8 8.91 8.69 -10.99
CA LEU A 8 8.22 8.02 -9.88
C LEU A 8 8.86 8.35 -8.52
N ALA A 9 10.20 8.38 -8.43
CA ALA A 9 10.89 8.72 -7.18
C ALA A 9 10.57 10.15 -6.73
N ILE A 10 10.50 11.11 -7.66
CA ILE A 10 10.10 12.49 -7.37
C ILE A 10 8.62 12.52 -6.93
N TYR A 11 7.73 11.86 -7.69
CA TYR A 11 6.30 11.82 -7.42
C TYR A 11 5.95 11.19 -6.07
N VAL A 12 6.58 10.06 -5.71
CA VAL A 12 6.35 9.35 -4.43
C VAL A 12 6.80 10.20 -3.24
N ARG A 13 7.88 10.96 -3.39
CA ARG A 13 8.40 11.82 -2.31
C ARG A 13 7.60 13.12 -2.16
N SER A 14 7.21 13.73 -3.27
CA SER A 14 6.35 14.92 -3.27
C SER A 14 5.62 15.09 -4.60
N PRO A 15 4.31 14.79 -4.65
CA PRO A 15 3.49 15.03 -5.83
C PRO A 15 3.45 16.52 -6.22
N ALA A 16 3.49 17.43 -5.24
CA ALA A 16 3.49 18.87 -5.49
C ALA A 16 4.79 19.33 -6.17
N ALA A 17 5.94 18.85 -5.71
CA ALA A 17 7.22 19.16 -6.33
C ALA A 17 7.31 18.58 -7.75
N TYR A 18 6.75 17.39 -7.97
CA TYR A 18 6.66 16.80 -9.30
C TYR A 18 5.87 17.67 -10.28
N GLU A 19 4.69 18.16 -9.90
CA GLU A 19 3.88 19.05 -10.76
C GLU A 19 4.56 20.41 -10.97
N ALA A 20 5.26 20.95 -9.97
CA ALA A 20 6.04 22.17 -10.11
C ALA A 20 7.19 22.01 -11.12
N LEU A 21 7.99 20.95 -10.99
CA LEU A 21 9.12 20.68 -11.90
C LEU A 21 8.66 20.46 -13.35
N LYS A 22 7.49 19.86 -13.52
CA LYS A 22 6.87 19.65 -14.83
C LYS A 22 6.31 20.95 -15.40
N SER A 23 5.64 21.77 -14.59
CA SER A 23 5.02 23.03 -15.04
C SER A 23 6.02 24.14 -15.36
N PHE A 24 7.15 24.17 -14.65
CA PHE A 24 8.27 25.09 -14.95
C PHE A 24 9.19 24.58 -16.06
N ASP A 25 8.90 23.42 -16.67
CA ASP A 25 9.68 22.77 -17.73
C ASP A 25 11.17 22.57 -17.36
N ILE A 26 11.46 22.39 -16.07
CA ILE A 26 12.82 22.17 -15.55
C ILE A 26 13.31 20.77 -15.91
N LEU A 27 12.38 19.80 -15.92
CA LEU A 27 12.65 18.40 -16.26
C LEU A 27 11.55 17.88 -17.19
N GLN A 28 11.96 17.15 -18.23
CA GLN A 28 11.04 16.41 -19.11
C GLN A 28 10.48 15.18 -18.38
N LEU A 29 9.46 15.41 -17.55
CA LEU A 29 8.78 14.38 -16.78
C LEU A 29 7.59 13.80 -17.58
N GLN A 30 7.41 12.49 -17.47
CA GLN A 30 6.26 11.78 -18.06
C GLN A 30 4.95 12.32 -17.50
N CYS A 31 3.80 12.02 -18.13
CA CYS A 31 2.51 12.43 -17.56
C CYS A 31 2.07 11.52 -16.40
N ARG A 32 1.18 12.03 -15.55
CA ARG A 32 0.68 11.33 -14.36
C ARG A 32 -0.07 10.04 -14.72
N SER A 33 -0.80 10.01 -15.84
CA SER A 33 -1.49 8.79 -16.30
C SER A 33 -0.50 7.68 -16.64
N THR A 34 0.63 8.00 -17.29
CA THR A 34 1.71 7.02 -17.54
C THR A 34 2.30 6.48 -16.23
N LEU A 35 2.49 7.34 -15.22
CA LEU A 35 2.93 6.89 -13.89
C LEU A 35 1.90 5.99 -13.23
N GLN A 36 0.60 6.32 -13.32
CA GLN A 36 -0.49 5.52 -12.74
C GLN A 36 -0.67 4.16 -13.43
N VAL A 37 -0.44 4.07 -14.75
CA VAL A 37 -0.40 2.79 -15.46
C VAL A 37 0.78 1.96 -14.98
N PHE A 38 1.94 2.59 -14.80
CA PHE A 38 3.13 1.92 -14.30
C PHE A 38 2.96 1.42 -12.86
N THR A 39 2.47 2.27 -11.94
CA THR A 39 2.22 1.87 -10.54
C THR A 39 1.04 0.92 -10.42
N GLY A 40 0.07 1.03 -11.32
CA GLY A 40 -1.13 0.22 -11.33
C GLY A 40 -0.90 -1.26 -11.64
N ALA A 41 0.25 -1.60 -12.22
CA ALA A 41 0.69 -2.97 -12.44
C ALA A 41 1.10 -3.70 -11.14
N PHE A 42 1.27 -2.98 -10.02
CA PHE A 42 1.74 -3.53 -8.75
C PHE A 42 0.61 -3.68 -7.73
N LEU A 43 -0.44 -4.41 -8.09
CA LEU A 43 -1.39 -4.91 -7.09
C LEU A 43 -0.72 -6.09 -6.36
N HIS A 44 -0.44 -5.92 -5.07
CA HIS A 44 0.06 -7.00 -4.23
C HIS A 44 -1.11 -7.75 -3.62
N GLU A 45 -1.05 -9.08 -3.70
CA GLU A 45 -1.99 -9.94 -3.01
C GLU A 45 -1.80 -9.85 -1.49
N PRO A 46 -2.86 -10.04 -0.69
CA PRO A 46 -2.73 -10.15 0.75
C PRO A 46 -1.80 -11.30 1.16
N GLY A 47 -1.01 -11.09 2.21
CA GLY A 47 -0.10 -12.09 2.76
C GLY A 47 1.35 -11.92 2.30
N ALA A 48 2.15 -12.98 2.48
CA ALA A 48 3.57 -12.96 2.19
C ALA A 48 3.84 -13.03 0.68
N SER A 49 4.64 -12.10 0.16
CA SER A 49 5.01 -12.10 -1.26
C SER A 49 6.20 -13.03 -1.52
N SER A 50 5.92 -14.32 -1.78
CA SER A 50 6.95 -15.33 -2.05
C SER A 50 7.87 -14.94 -3.20
N SER A 51 7.32 -14.39 -4.29
CA SER A 51 8.11 -13.96 -5.45
C SER A 51 9.03 -12.78 -5.16
N CYS A 52 8.68 -11.90 -4.22
CA CYS A 52 9.55 -10.82 -3.77
C CYS A 52 10.69 -11.39 -2.91
N ILE A 53 10.35 -12.29 -1.98
CA ILE A 53 11.33 -12.95 -1.10
C ILE A 53 12.35 -13.72 -1.94
N GLU A 54 11.91 -14.53 -2.90
CA GLU A 54 12.78 -15.28 -3.80
C GLU A 54 13.76 -14.39 -4.57
N LYS A 55 13.26 -13.28 -5.13
CA LYS A 55 14.10 -12.31 -5.85
C LYS A 55 15.14 -11.67 -4.93
N GLN A 56 14.74 -11.28 -3.73
CA GLN A 56 15.66 -10.69 -2.75
C GLN A 56 16.75 -11.68 -2.32
N VAL A 57 16.40 -12.96 -2.11
CA VAL A 57 17.37 -14.02 -1.82
C VAL A 57 18.34 -14.20 -2.99
N ALA A 58 17.83 -14.22 -4.22
CA ALA A 58 18.64 -14.34 -5.43
C ALA A 58 19.62 -13.16 -5.62
N GLU A 59 19.28 -11.96 -5.16
CA GLU A 59 20.18 -10.79 -5.18
C GLU A 59 21.17 -10.79 -4.00
N PHE A 60 20.75 -11.27 -2.84
CA PHE A 60 21.54 -11.30 -1.61
C PHE A 60 22.69 -12.30 -1.67
N VAL A 61 22.48 -13.51 -2.22
CA VAL A 61 23.53 -14.53 -2.30
C VAL A 61 24.76 -14.06 -3.10
N PRO A 62 24.62 -13.52 -4.34
CA PRO A 62 25.73 -12.95 -5.08
C PRO A 62 26.33 -11.69 -4.45
N HIS A 63 25.53 -10.93 -3.67
CA HIS A 63 26.04 -9.79 -2.91
C HIS A 63 27.03 -10.26 -1.83
N CYS A 64 26.67 -11.29 -1.05
CA CYS A 64 27.54 -11.88 -0.03
C CYS A 64 28.87 -12.39 -0.63
N GLN A 65 28.82 -13.05 -1.79
CA GLN A 65 30.02 -13.51 -2.48
C GLN A 65 30.93 -12.33 -2.88
N ARG A 66 30.36 -11.25 -3.42
CA ARG A 66 31.11 -10.04 -3.77
C ARG A 66 31.73 -9.36 -2.55
N THR A 67 31.04 -9.31 -1.42
CA THR A 67 31.59 -8.70 -0.20
C THR A 67 32.78 -9.49 0.34
N VAL A 68 32.75 -10.81 0.26
CA VAL A 68 33.90 -11.67 0.64
C VAL A 68 35.08 -11.44 -0.30
N LEU A 69 34.84 -11.37 -1.62
CA LEU A 69 35.88 -11.03 -2.60
C LEU A 69 36.50 -9.64 -2.37
N GLN A 70 35.75 -8.71 -1.77
CA GLN A 70 36.23 -7.39 -1.37
C GLN A 70 36.96 -7.39 0.00
N GLY A 71 37.23 -8.57 0.57
CA GLY A 71 37.93 -8.73 1.85
C GLY A 71 37.08 -8.41 3.09
N LYS A 72 35.75 -8.28 2.95
CA LYS A 72 34.85 -8.10 4.09
C LYS A 72 34.53 -9.44 4.73
N LYS A 73 34.19 -9.41 6.02
CA LYS A 73 33.72 -10.59 6.76
C LYS A 73 32.46 -11.16 6.12
N GLU A 74 32.38 -12.48 6.05
CA GLU A 74 31.20 -13.19 5.56
C GLU A 74 29.96 -12.87 6.39
N SER A 75 28.80 -12.74 5.73
CA SER A 75 27.53 -12.51 6.40
C SER A 75 27.11 -13.76 7.18
N MET A 76 26.64 -13.57 8.42
CA MET A 76 26.12 -14.66 9.26
C MET A 76 24.76 -15.18 8.78
N LYS A 77 24.11 -14.47 7.84
CA LYS A 77 22.78 -14.80 7.29
C LYS A 77 21.65 -14.86 8.33
N ASP A 78 21.90 -14.37 9.53
CA ASP A 78 20.88 -14.19 10.56
C ASP A 78 20.05 -12.93 10.28
N GLY A 79 18.75 -13.03 10.52
CA GLY A 79 17.80 -11.94 10.35
C GLY A 79 16.73 -11.94 11.44
N VAL A 80 16.21 -10.76 11.76
CA VAL A 80 15.09 -10.60 12.69
C VAL A 80 13.87 -10.17 11.89
N LEU A 81 12.74 -10.85 12.10
CA LEU A 81 11.46 -10.44 11.55
C LEU A 81 10.78 -9.47 12.52
N ILE A 82 10.60 -8.22 12.09
CA ILE A 82 9.90 -7.18 12.85
C ILE A 82 8.59 -6.89 12.13
N PHE A 83 7.47 -6.98 12.86
CA PHE A 83 6.15 -6.64 12.37
C PHE A 83 5.37 -5.91 13.47
N ASP A 84 4.45 -5.06 13.03
CA ASP A 84 3.51 -4.32 13.89
C ASP A 84 2.22 -4.08 13.10
N GLU A 85 1.13 -3.80 13.81
CA GLU A 85 -0.18 -3.56 13.21
C GLU A 85 -0.50 -2.06 13.16
N VAL A 86 -1.10 -1.63 12.05
CA VAL A 86 -1.54 -0.24 11.88
C VAL A 86 -3.06 -0.18 11.85
N LYS A 87 -3.65 0.71 12.65
CA LYS A 87 -5.10 0.92 12.65
C LYS A 87 -5.49 1.69 11.38
N VAL A 88 -6.30 1.07 10.53
CA VAL A 88 -6.83 1.65 9.29
C VAL A 88 -8.32 1.98 9.41
N ILE A 89 -8.81 2.88 8.55
CA ILE A 89 -10.22 3.25 8.49
C ILE A 89 -11.04 2.04 7.99
N ASN A 90 -12.14 1.73 8.68
CA ASN A 90 -13.06 0.67 8.29
C ASN A 90 -14.02 1.14 7.18
N ARG A 91 -13.72 0.82 5.92
CA ARG A 91 -14.53 1.17 4.74
C ARG A 91 -14.54 0.05 3.71
N LEU A 92 -15.66 -0.11 3.02
CA LEU A 92 -15.77 -0.88 1.80
C LEU A 92 -15.40 0.01 0.60
N MET A 93 -14.55 -0.50 -0.29
CA MET A 93 -14.02 0.20 -1.45
C MET A 93 -14.14 -0.69 -2.68
N TRP A 94 -14.67 -0.14 -3.77
CA TRP A 94 -14.67 -0.83 -5.06
C TRP A 94 -13.35 -0.61 -5.79
N ASN A 95 -12.65 -1.70 -6.12
CA ASN A 95 -11.48 -1.66 -6.97
C ASN A 95 -11.89 -1.99 -8.41
N SER A 96 -11.99 -0.95 -9.25
CA SER A 96 -12.37 -1.09 -10.65
C SER A 96 -11.33 -1.82 -11.51
N ARG A 97 -10.08 -1.99 -11.05
CA ARG A 97 -9.06 -2.74 -11.79
C ARG A 97 -9.23 -4.25 -11.59
N SER A 98 -9.41 -4.69 -10.35
CA SER A 98 -9.65 -6.10 -10.03
C SER A 98 -11.12 -6.49 -10.14
N GLN A 99 -12.03 -5.51 -10.28
CA GLN A 99 -13.48 -5.72 -10.22
C GLN A 99 -13.91 -6.39 -8.90
N THR A 100 -13.23 -6.05 -7.82
CA THR A 100 -13.50 -6.61 -6.49
C THR A 100 -13.84 -5.53 -5.49
N LEU A 101 -14.73 -5.88 -4.56
CA LEU A 101 -14.96 -5.10 -3.35
C LEU A 101 -13.87 -5.45 -2.33
N ILE A 102 -13.14 -4.44 -1.87
CA ILE A 102 -12.04 -4.56 -0.91
C ILE A 102 -12.43 -3.77 0.32
N GLY A 103 -12.22 -4.32 1.49
CA GLY A 103 -12.47 -3.63 2.74
C GLY A 103 -12.84 -4.62 3.83
N LEU A 104 -12.83 -4.11 5.05
CA LEU A 104 -13.40 -4.83 6.16
C LEU A 104 -14.87 -4.41 6.24
N SER A 105 -15.76 -5.40 6.30
CA SER A 105 -17.08 -5.21 6.86
C SER A 105 -17.08 -5.97 8.16
N MET A 106 -17.71 -5.39 9.19
CA MET A 106 -17.97 -6.15 10.40
C MET A 106 -18.82 -7.36 10.04
N THR A 107 -18.46 -8.52 10.57
CA THR A 107 -19.39 -9.66 10.55
C THR A 107 -20.60 -9.33 11.42
N HIS A 108 -21.72 -10.03 11.20
CA HIS A 108 -22.93 -9.83 12.02
C HIS A 108 -22.65 -9.98 13.52
N GLU A 109 -21.73 -10.87 13.89
CA GLU A 109 -21.30 -11.12 15.27
C GLU A 109 -20.48 -9.96 15.84
N GLN A 110 -19.56 -9.40 15.05
CA GLN A 110 -18.77 -8.24 15.45
C GLN A 110 -19.65 -6.99 15.60
N MET A 111 -20.66 -6.83 14.74
CA MET A 111 -21.62 -5.73 14.82
C MET A 111 -22.45 -5.81 16.12
N ALA A 112 -22.84 -7.01 16.53
CA ALA A 112 -23.54 -7.22 17.80
C ALA A 112 -22.68 -6.84 19.02
N SER A 113 -21.37 -7.14 19.00
CA SER A 113 -20.48 -6.76 20.11
C SER A 113 -20.23 -5.25 20.21
N ILE A 114 -20.41 -4.51 19.12
CA ILE A 114 -20.40 -3.04 19.13
C ILE A 114 -21.73 -2.50 19.67
N GLY A 115 -22.85 -3.18 19.42
CA GLY A 115 -24.15 -2.86 20.01
C GLY A 115 -24.09 -2.74 21.54
N ASP A 116 -23.39 -3.65 22.22
CA ASP A 116 -23.21 -3.61 23.69
C ASP A 116 -22.36 -2.40 24.16
N ILE A 117 -21.43 -1.91 23.33
CA ILE A 117 -20.60 -0.74 23.65
C ILE A 117 -21.41 0.55 23.49
N PHE A 118 -22.27 0.64 22.47
CA PHE A 118 -23.08 1.83 22.19
C PHE A 118 -24.45 1.82 22.88
N GLN A 119 -24.92 0.70 23.44
CA GLN A 119 -26.12 0.63 24.28
C GLN A 119 -26.02 1.46 25.58
N THR A 120 -24.82 1.95 25.93
CA THR A 120 -24.68 2.92 27.04
C THR A 120 -24.99 4.36 26.64
N ILE A 121 -25.34 4.61 25.37
CA ILE A 121 -25.77 5.92 24.86
C ILE A 121 -27.25 5.82 24.45
N ASP A 122 -28.11 5.52 25.41
CA ASP A 122 -29.56 5.71 25.27
C ASP A 122 -29.87 7.21 25.38
N ASP A 123 -29.96 7.90 24.25
CA ASP A 123 -30.89 9.00 24.08
C ASP A 123 -31.93 8.56 23.03
N GLU A 124 -33.12 8.23 23.54
CA GLU A 124 -34.28 7.74 22.79
C GLU A 124 -34.81 8.80 21.80
N SER A 125 -34.18 9.00 20.63
CA SER A 125 -34.86 9.70 19.52
C SER A 125 -34.33 9.51 18.11
N VAL A 126 -33.21 8.83 17.86
CA VAL A 126 -32.65 8.80 16.50
C VAL A 126 -32.96 7.47 15.80
N LEU A 127 -34.07 7.46 15.06
CA LEU A 127 -34.43 6.43 14.09
C LEU A 127 -33.25 6.10 13.18
N GLN A 128 -32.85 4.83 13.19
CA GLN A 128 -31.79 4.27 12.37
C GLN A 128 -32.17 4.39 10.88
N THR A 129 -31.54 5.32 10.15
CA THR A 129 -31.68 5.42 8.69
C THR A 129 -31.24 4.12 8.03
N SER A 130 -32.19 3.41 7.44
CA SER A 130 -31.95 2.24 6.58
C SER A 130 -31.26 2.71 5.29
N HIS A 131 -29.95 2.48 5.25
CA HIS A 131 -29.07 2.44 4.07
C HIS A 131 -29.53 3.21 2.82
N ILE A 132 -29.15 4.49 2.73
CA ILE A 132 -29.08 5.18 1.43
C ILE A 132 -27.65 5.00 0.90
N LEU A 133 -27.49 4.12 -0.10
CA LEU A 133 -26.29 4.09 -0.94
C LEU A 133 -26.37 5.25 -1.92
N GLN A 134 -25.79 6.39 -1.55
CA GLN A 134 -25.60 7.51 -2.45
C GLN A 134 -24.25 7.35 -3.15
N PHE A 135 -24.29 7.16 -4.47
CA PHE A 135 -23.11 7.25 -5.32
C PHE A 135 -22.87 8.73 -5.64
N LEU A 136 -21.68 9.23 -5.33
CA LEU A 136 -21.12 10.48 -5.84
C LEU A 136 -19.95 10.17 -6.76
#